data_AF-A0A5H2WZ35-F1
#
_entry.id   AF-A0A5H2WZ35-F1
#
_cell.length_a   1.000
_cell.length_b   1.000
_cell.length_c   1.000
_cell.angle_alpha   90.00
_cell.angle_beta   90.00
_cell.angle_gamma   90.00
#
_symmetry.space_group_name_H-M   'P 1'
#
loop_
_entity.id
_entity.type
_entity.pdbx_description
1 polymer ?
#
loop_
_entity_poly.entity_id
_entity_poly.type
_entity_poly.pdbx_seq_one_letter_code
_entity_poly.pdbx_strand_id
1 'polypeptide(L)'
;EYNRFGTMLHKLKTVGIDEQLNMRIQEYSLQLMHQKMLFTCGGLFDINLKNFGATILTIATYIVILIQFKLQAETGKKSRIEARIE
;
A
#
# COMPACT_ATOMS: atom_id res chain seq x y z
N GLU A 1 1.76 7.12 -10.09
CA GLU A 1 2.39 8.44 -9.84
C GLU A 1 1.35 9.43 -9.32
N TYR A 2 1.46 9.86 -8.06
CA TYR A 2 0.45 10.68 -7.39
C TYR A 2 0.32 12.12 -7.93
N ASN A 3 1.33 12.60 -8.64
CA ASN A 3 1.38 13.97 -9.20
C ASN A 3 0.42 14.17 -10.39
N ARG A 4 -0.15 13.09 -10.93
CA ARG A 4 -1.04 13.16 -12.10
C ARG A 4 -2.38 13.83 -11.78
N PHE A 5 -2.80 13.83 -10.51
CA PHE A 5 -4.02 14.49 -10.06
C PHE A 5 -3.93 16.02 -10.23
N GLY A 6 -2.81 16.64 -9.84
CA GLY A 6 -2.60 18.08 -10.01
C GLY A 6 -2.65 18.51 -11.48
N THR A 7 -2.04 17.71 -12.38
CA THR A 7 -2.09 17.95 -13.83
C THR A 7 -3.48 17.72 -14.43
N MET A 8 -4.25 16.72 -13.96
CA MET A 8 -5.64 16.54 -14.37
C MET A 8 -6.50 17.73 -13.95
N LEU A 9 -6.33 18.20 -12.71
CA LEU A 9 -7.05 19.34 -12.17
C LEU A 9 -6.68 20.64 -12.92
N HIS A 10 -5.42 20.79 -13.33
CA HIS A 10 -4.99 21.92 -14.16
C HIS A 10 -5.65 21.92 -15.56
N LYS A 11 -5.83 20.72 -16.12
CA LYS A 11 -6.44 20.52 -17.44
C LYS A 11 -7.96 20.64 -17.42
N LEU A 12 -8.58 20.54 -16.25
CA LEU A 12 -9.99 20.87 -16.03
C LEU A 12 -10.18 22.38 -16.10
N LYS A 13 -10.00 22.96 -17.29
CA LYS A 13 -10.36 24.34 -17.56
C LYS A 13 -11.86 24.38 -17.79
N THR A 14 -12.60 24.78 -16.78
CA THR A 14 -14.05 24.76 -16.80
C THR A 14 -14.57 25.97 -17.59
N VAL A 15 -14.68 25.80 -18.91
CA VAL A 15 -15.27 26.80 -19.81
C VAL A 15 -16.72 27.04 -19.39
N GLY A 16 -17.05 28.25 -18.95
CA GLY A 16 -18.39 28.65 -18.50
C GLY A 16 -18.63 28.60 -16.99
N ILE A 17 -17.61 28.32 -16.19
CA ILE A 17 -17.65 28.45 -14.72
C ILE A 17 -17.14 29.83 -14.31
N ASP A 18 -17.70 30.36 -13.22
CA ASP A 18 -17.30 31.60 -12.57
C ASP A 18 -15.76 31.78 -12.53
N GLU A 19 -15.30 32.95 -12.99
CA GLU A 19 -13.88 33.30 -13.15
C GLU A 19 -13.12 33.11 -11.83
N GLN A 20 -13.77 33.44 -10.70
CA GLN A 20 -13.17 33.29 -9.38
C GLN A 20 -12.93 31.83 -9.03
N LEU A 21 -13.90 30.95 -9.31
CA LEU A 21 -13.76 29.52 -9.07
C LEU A 21 -12.66 28.90 -9.94
N ASN A 22 -12.56 29.32 -11.21
CA ASN A 22 -11.50 28.85 -12.11
C ASN A 22 -10.10 29.26 -11.61
N MET A 23 -9.94 30.51 -11.13
CA MET A 23 -8.68 30.95 -10.52
C MET A 23 -8.32 30.12 -9.27
N ARG A 24 -9.29 29.83 -8.39
CA ARG A 24 -9.06 29.02 -7.18
C ARG A 24 -8.65 27.59 -7.50
N ILE A 25 -9.27 26.97 -8.51
CA ILE A 25 -8.90 25.63 -8.97
C ILE A 25 -7.47 25.63 -9.54
N GLN A 26 -7.09 26.68 -10.26
CA GLN A 26 -5.74 26.81 -10.83
C GLN A 26 -4.68 26.99 -9.74
N GLU A 27 -4.94 27.82 -8.73
CA GLU A 27 -4.07 27.98 -7.55
C GLU A 27 -3.91 26.65 -6.79
N TYR A 28 -5.01 25.94 -6.54
CA TYR A 28 -5.00 24.66 -5.83
C TYR A 28 -4.29 23.55 -6.62
N SER A 29 -4.48 23.51 -7.93
CA SER A 29 -3.75 22.61 -8.83
C SER A 29 -2.24 22.83 -8.76
N LEU A 30 -1.80 24.09 -8.75
CA LEU A 30 -0.38 24.45 -8.61
C LEU A 30 0.17 24.02 -7.23
N GLN A 31 -0.59 24.23 -6.16
CA GLN A 31 -0.21 23.79 -4.80
C GLN A 31 -0.04 22.27 -4.73
N LEU A 32 -0.96 21.51 -5.34
CA LEU A 32 -0.88 20.05 -5.41
C LEU A 32 0.27 19.54 -6.29
N MET A 33 0.69 20.31 -7.30
CA MET A 33 1.87 19.99 -8.11
C MET A 33 3.18 20.29 -7.38
N HIS A 34 3.20 21.33 -6.55
CA HIS A 34 4.37 21.71 -5.75
C HIS A 34 4.55 20.78 -4.55
N GLN A 35 3.47 20.52 -3.81
CA GLN A 35 3.47 19.65 -2.64
C GLN A 35 3.02 18.25 -3.04
N LYS A 36 3.99 17.35 -3.21
CA LYS A 36 3.70 15.93 -3.48
C LYS A 36 2.82 15.38 -2.36
N MET A 37 1.62 14.95 -2.73
CA MET A 37 0.68 14.31 -1.81
C MET A 37 1.24 12.96 -1.39
N LEU A 38 1.94 12.95 -0.27
CA LEU A 38 2.44 11.74 0.38
C LEU A 38 1.39 11.30 1.41
N PHE A 39 0.70 10.21 1.10
CA PHE A 39 -0.17 9.57 2.07
C PHE A 39 0.70 8.71 2.97
N THR A 40 0.79 9.06 4.24
CA THR A 40 1.57 8.30 5.23
C THR A 40 0.63 7.75 6.29
N CYS A 41 0.92 6.56 6.80
CA CYS A 41 0.18 5.99 7.92
C CYS A 41 0.73 6.58 9.23
N GLY A 42 0.34 7.82 9.54
CA GLY A 42 0.76 8.51 10.76
C GLY A 42 2.27 8.72 10.89
N GLY A 43 3.01 8.79 9.76
CA GLY A 43 4.47 8.92 9.73
C GLY A 43 5.26 7.61 9.89
N LEU A 44 4.60 6.47 10.09
CA LEU A 44 5.28 5.17 10.26
C LEU A 44 5.76 4.59 8.92
N PHE A 45 4.95 4.72 7.88
CA PHE A 45 5.30 4.31 6.53
C PHE A 45 4.53 5.13 5.50
N ASP A 46 5.18 5.45 4.39
CA ASP A 46 4.49 5.98 3.22
C ASP A 46 3.63 4.89 2.60
N ILE A 47 2.38 5.21 2.31
CA ILE A 47 1.44 4.39 1.55
C ILE A 47 1.83 4.50 0.07
N ASN A 48 3.02 3.98 -0.23
CA ASN A 48 3.51 3.78 -1.58
C ASN A 48 3.27 2.33 -1.97
N LEU A 49 2.84 2.09 -3.22
CA LEU A 49 2.66 0.71 -3.75
C LEU A 49 3.93 -0.15 -3.58
N LYS A 50 5.10 0.48 -3.59
CA LYS A 50 6.39 -0.19 -3.35
C LYS A 50 6.50 -0.76 -1.94
N ASN A 51 6.12 0.01 -0.91
CA ASN A 51 6.14 -0.43 0.47
C ASN A 51 5.01 -1.42 0.76
N PHE A 52 3.85 -1.24 0.12
CA PHE A 52 2.73 -2.16 0.24
C PHE A 52 3.07 -3.59 -0.24
N GLY A 53 3.77 -3.71 -1.38
CA GLY A 53 4.24 -5.01 -1.86
C GLY A 53 5.21 -5.68 -0.89
N ALA A 54 6.14 -4.91 -0.30
CA ALA A 54 7.04 -5.42 0.72
C ALA A 54 6.29 -5.90 1.98
N THR A 55 5.29 -5.14 2.45
CA THR A 55 4.46 -5.54 3.60
C THR A 55 3.69 -6.84 3.34
N ILE A 56 3.06 -6.97 2.16
CA ILE A 56 2.37 -8.22 1.79
C ILE A 56 3.36 -9.39 1.75
N LEU A 57 4.54 -9.19 1.16
CA LEU A 57 5.56 -10.22 1.09
C LEU A 57 6.00 -10.64 2.49
N THR A 58 6.26 -9.70 3.40
CA THR A 58 6.63 -10.02 4.79
C THR A 58 5.54 -10.83 5.50
N ILE A 59 4.27 -10.44 5.34
CA ILE A 59 3.14 -11.19 5.91
C ILE A 59 3.07 -12.60 5.33
N ALA A 60 3.19 -12.75 4.01
CA ALA A 60 3.16 -14.05 3.34
C ALA A 60 4.33 -14.94 3.79
N THR A 61 5.54 -14.40 3.87
CA THR A 61 6.73 -15.11 4.37
C THR A 61 6.52 -15.59 5.80
N TYR A 62 5.97 -14.74 6.68
CA TYR A 62 5.67 -15.14 8.05
C TYR A 62 4.66 -16.29 8.11
N ILE A 63 3.59 -16.24 7.32
CA ILE A 63 2.59 -17.31 7.23
C ILE A 63 3.24 -18.63 6.76
N VAL A 64 4.09 -18.58 5.73
CA VAL A 64 4.78 -19.77 5.22
C VAL A 64 5.69 -20.39 6.29
N ILE A 65 6.46 -19.56 7.01
CA ILE A 65 7.30 -20.03 8.13
C ILE A 65 6.44 -20.72 9.19
N LEU A 66 5.32 -20.13 9.59
CA LEU A 66 4.41 -20.75 10.55
C LEU A 66 3.86 -22.09 10.06
N ILE A 67 3.50 -22.20 8.78
CA ILE A 67 3.04 -23.45 8.18
C ILE A 67 4.14 -24.51 8.22
N GLN A 68 5.38 -24.17 7.86
CA GLN A 68 6.51 -25.10 7.91
C GLN A 68 6.73 -25.64 9.33
N PHE A 69 6.72 -24.76 10.33
CA PHE A 69 6.83 -25.16 11.73
C PHE A 69 5.68 -26.08 12.18
N LYS A 70 4.44 -25.78 11.77
CA LYS A 70 3.27 -26.61 12.10
C LYS A 70 3.34 -27.99 11.43
N LEU A 71 3.70 -28.06 10.16
CA LEU A 71 3.83 -29.32 9.43
C LEU A 71 4.93 -30.19 10.03
N GLN A 72 6.10 -29.63 10.35
CA GLN A 72 7.18 -30.38 11.02
C GLN A 72 6.75 -30.91 12.38
N ALA A 73 6.01 -30.12 13.16
CA ALA A 73 5.49 -30.57 14.45
C ALA A 73 4.50 -31.74 14.32
N GLU A 74 3.62 -31.73 13.31
CA GLU A 74 2.66 -32.81 13.09
C GLU A 74 3.32 -34.07 12.51
N THR A 75 4.25 -33.95 11.57
CA THR A 75 5.01 -35.09 11.03
C THR A 75 5.88 -35.73 12.12
N GLY A 76 6.53 -34.93 12.98
CA GLY A 76 7.30 -35.44 14.12
C GLY A 76 6.43 -36.16 15.16
N LYS A 77 5.20 -35.68 15.41
CA LYS A 77 4.25 -36.39 16.27
C LYS A 77 3.82 -37.73 15.66
N LYS A 78 3.51 -37.75 14.37
CA LYS A 78 3.07 -38.96 13.66
C LYS A 78 4.17 -40.04 13.68
N SER A 79 5.40 -39.68 13.33
CA SER A 79 6.55 -40.58 13.40
C SER A 79 6.83 -41.09 14.82
N ARG A 80 6.68 -40.24 15.85
CA ARG A 80 6.86 -40.67 17.25
C ARG A 80 5.74 -41.56 17.77
N ILE A 81 4.52 -41.43 17.24
CA ILE A 81 3.41 -42.34 17.56
C ILE A 81 3.62 -43.70 16.89
N GLU A 82 4.03 -43.71 15.62
CA GLU A 82 4.33 -44.95 14.87
C GLU A 82 5.47 -45.74 15.53
N ALA A 83 6.56 -45.08 15.94
CA ALA A 83 7.68 -45.71 16.66
C ALA A 83 7.36 -46.19 18.09
N ARG A 84 6.14 -45.94 18.60
CA ARG A 84 5.68 -46.38 19.93
C ARG A 84 4.67 -47.52 19.86
N ILE A 85 4.18 -47.82 18.65
CA ILE A 85 3.22 -48.90 18.37
C ILE A 85 3.94 -50.15 17.84
N GLU A 86 5.13 -49.99 17.24
CA GLU A 86 6.10 -51.06 16.94
C GLU A 86 6.88 -51.49 18.19
#